data_AF-A0A5R9BBG7-F1
#
_entry.id   AF-A0A5R9BBG7-F1
#
_cell.length_a   1.000
_cell.length_b   1.000
_cell.length_c   1.000
_cell.angle_alpha   90.00
_cell.angle_beta   90.00
_cell.angle_gamma   90.00
#
_symmetry.space_group_name_H-M   'P 1'
#
loop_
_entity.id
_entity.type
_entity.pdbx_description
1 polymer ?
#
loop_
_entity_poly.entity_id
_entity_poly.type
_entity_poly.pdbx_seq_one_letter_code
_entity_poly.pdbx_strand_id
1 'polypeptide(L)'
;MHYAYSYGGIEPLVSPCNQTVRLRSAVNTPRPSQVHAKAFPGRRVRDFAFLFCSLDGYYEGPDRELDWGVNDEEFFTWNLRQCREIGALVLGRRTYEHFEAFWTTSSANEQMPEVAQFMNSVPKVVVTRNADLRPTWKGTETIDGKDLAADIERLSSEVEGDIAIFGSSELATSLLRAGLIDEIRILIHPVLLGRGRSLLHGVAHRIRLEAGPATVFRSGNVLLTYRPLGAEPGPWKPEAAARQ
;
A
#
# COMPACT_ATOMS: atom_id res chain seq x y z
N MET A 1 -20.67 14.40 2.09
CA MET A 1 -19.50 14.16 2.97
C MET A 1 -18.27 14.13 2.07
N HIS A 2 -17.49 15.19 2.08
CA HIS A 2 -16.25 15.30 1.30
C HIS A 2 -15.14 14.58 2.08
N TYR A 3 -14.67 13.44 1.59
CA TYR A 3 -13.44 12.82 2.06
C TYR A 3 -12.27 13.47 1.32
N ALA A 4 -11.84 14.63 1.81
CA ALA A 4 -10.55 15.19 1.42
C ALA A 4 -9.49 14.48 2.25
N TYR A 5 -8.51 13.86 1.59
CA TYR A 5 -7.22 13.63 2.23
C TYR A 5 -6.75 14.99 2.75
N SER A 6 -6.66 15.13 4.07
CA SER A 6 -6.13 16.35 4.68
C SER A 6 -4.63 16.40 4.36
N TYR A 7 -4.29 17.02 3.24
CA TYR A 7 -2.93 17.49 2.99
C TYR A 7 -2.75 18.74 3.86
N GLY A 8 -2.58 18.52 5.15
CA GLY A 8 -2.46 19.56 6.15
C GLY A 8 -1.27 20.46 5.83
N GLY A 9 -1.57 21.73 5.57
CA GLY A 9 -0.58 22.79 5.48
C GLY A 9 0.20 22.89 6.79
N ILE A 10 1.51 22.67 6.71
CA ILE A 10 2.42 22.93 7.82
C ILE A 10 2.84 24.40 7.70
N GLU A 11 2.17 25.29 8.44
CA GLU A 11 2.82 26.54 8.81
C GLU A 11 4.00 26.24 9.74
N PRO A 12 5.18 26.85 9.52
CA PRO A 12 6.34 26.61 10.35
C PRO A 12 6.13 27.25 11.73
N LEU A 13 5.82 26.43 12.74
CA LEU A 13 5.96 26.83 14.13
C LEU A 13 7.45 26.91 14.47
N VAL A 14 8.06 28.04 14.11
CA VAL A 14 9.31 28.51 14.70
C VAL A 14 8.98 28.95 16.12
N SER A 15 9.36 28.17 17.12
CA SER A 15 9.35 28.64 18.51
C SER A 15 10.78 28.64 19.06
N PRO A 16 11.28 29.79 19.55
CA PRO A 16 12.63 29.91 20.08
C PRO A 16 12.60 29.57 21.58
N CYS A 17 13.19 28.44 21.98
CA CYS A 17 13.74 28.38 23.33
C CYS A 17 14.97 27.49 23.38
N ASN A 18 16.07 28.19 23.62
CA ASN A 18 17.43 27.74 23.71
C ASN A 18 17.66 27.19 25.12
N GLN A 19 17.69 25.86 25.31
CA GLN A 19 18.36 25.27 26.47
C GLN A 19 19.16 24.04 26.04
N THR A 20 20.47 24.26 25.98
CA THR A 20 21.49 23.26 25.74
C THR A 20 21.56 22.30 26.92
N VAL A 21 21.13 21.05 26.74
CA VAL A 21 21.60 19.94 27.57
C VAL A 21 22.49 19.07 26.70
N ARG A 22 23.81 19.25 26.86
CA ARG A 22 24.83 18.39 26.25
C ARG A 22 24.80 17.02 26.96
N LEU A 23 24.10 16.05 26.40
CA LEU A 23 24.39 14.64 26.67
C LEU A 23 25.49 14.19 25.72
N ARG A 24 26.74 14.19 26.21
CA ARG A 24 27.83 13.43 25.60
C ARG A 24 27.57 11.96 25.88
N SER A 25 27.04 11.25 24.91
CA SER A 25 27.10 9.80 24.84
C SER A 25 27.41 9.42 23.39
N ALA A 26 28.66 9.03 23.17
CA ALA A 26 29.13 8.50 21.92
C ALA A 26 28.49 7.12 21.69
N VAL A 27 27.36 7.10 20.99
CA VAL A 27 26.96 5.93 20.21
C VAL A 27 26.89 6.41 18.78
N ASN A 28 27.95 6.10 18.03
CA ASN A 28 27.96 6.22 16.59
C ASN A 28 27.03 5.13 16.03
N THR A 29 25.71 5.32 16.12
CA THR A 29 24.77 4.48 15.39
C THR A 29 24.98 4.77 13.90
N PRO A 30 25.34 3.78 13.08
CA PRO A 30 25.36 3.97 11.64
C PRO A 30 23.98 4.47 11.20
N ARG A 31 23.95 5.41 10.24
CA ARG A 31 22.74 5.63 9.43
C ARG A 31 22.27 4.25 8.95
N PRO A 32 20.99 3.86 9.10
CA PRO A 32 20.52 2.58 8.59
C PRO A 32 20.90 2.50 7.12
N SER A 33 21.85 1.61 6.81
CA SER A 33 22.20 1.27 5.46
C SER A 33 20.91 0.89 4.74
N GLN A 34 20.67 1.42 3.54
CA GLN A 34 19.68 0.86 2.64
C GLN A 34 20.04 -0.61 2.46
N VAL A 35 19.32 -1.50 3.14
CA VAL A 35 19.52 -2.94 3.00
C VAL A 35 18.88 -3.29 1.66
N HIS A 36 19.69 -3.29 0.61
CA HIS A 36 19.29 -3.77 -0.71
C HIS A 36 19.11 -5.28 -0.64
N ALA A 37 17.89 -5.75 -0.39
CA ALA A 37 17.52 -7.13 -0.67
C ALA A 37 17.53 -7.37 -2.18
N LYS A 38 17.90 -8.58 -2.60
CA LYS A 38 18.01 -8.97 -4.01
C LYS A 38 16.65 -8.84 -4.73
N ALA A 39 16.67 -8.32 -5.95
CA ALA A 39 15.51 -8.36 -6.84
C ALA A 39 15.11 -9.81 -7.15
N PHE A 40 13.81 -10.09 -7.18
CA PHE A 40 13.27 -11.42 -7.46
C PHE A 40 13.23 -11.67 -8.98
N PRO A 41 13.85 -12.74 -9.52
CA PRO A 41 13.79 -13.05 -10.94
C PRO A 41 12.49 -13.79 -11.29
N GLY A 42 11.86 -13.48 -12.44
CA GLY A 42 11.00 -14.47 -13.12
C GLY A 42 9.78 -14.00 -13.94
N ARG A 43 9.27 -12.77 -13.80
CA ARG A 43 8.12 -12.28 -14.59
C ARG A 43 8.37 -10.84 -15.02
N ARG A 44 8.03 -10.50 -16.28
CA ARG A 44 8.22 -9.14 -16.83
C ARG A 44 7.25 -8.12 -16.20
N VAL A 45 6.15 -8.60 -15.63
CA VAL A 45 5.07 -7.87 -14.94
C VAL A 45 4.87 -8.52 -13.57
N ARG A 46 4.94 -7.74 -12.49
CA ARG A 46 4.66 -8.22 -11.12
C ARG A 46 3.30 -7.74 -10.64
N ASP A 47 2.59 -8.61 -9.94
CA ASP A 47 1.35 -8.28 -9.26
C ASP A 47 1.66 -7.89 -7.81
N PHE A 48 1.58 -6.60 -7.46
CA PHE A 48 1.92 -6.13 -6.12
C PHE A 48 0.77 -5.43 -5.39
N ALA A 49 0.59 -5.76 -4.12
CA ALA A 49 -0.30 -5.03 -3.23
C ALA A 49 0.43 -3.87 -2.56
N PHE A 50 -0.09 -2.66 -2.72
CA PHE A 50 0.34 -1.50 -1.95
C PHE A 50 -0.73 -1.13 -0.93
N LEU A 51 -0.36 -1.27 0.33
CA LEU A 51 -1.22 -1.20 1.50
C LEU A 51 -0.61 -0.23 2.51
N PHE A 52 -1.45 0.35 3.38
CA PHE A 52 -0.99 1.15 4.50
C PHE A 52 -1.77 0.82 5.77
N CYS A 53 -1.13 0.97 6.92
CA CYS A 53 -1.78 0.79 8.21
C CYS A 53 -1.11 1.62 9.31
N SER A 54 -1.81 1.74 10.43
CA SER A 54 -1.23 2.12 11.71
C SER A 54 -0.24 1.06 12.20
N LEU A 55 0.56 1.40 13.22
CA LEU A 55 1.53 0.48 13.82
C LEU A 55 0.87 -0.77 14.43
N ASP A 56 -0.36 -0.64 14.94
CA ASP A 56 -1.19 -1.74 15.46
C ASP A 56 -2.05 -2.44 14.39
N GLY A 57 -1.82 -2.15 13.09
CA GLY A 57 -2.31 -2.96 11.98
C GLY A 57 -3.70 -2.62 11.47
N TYR A 58 -4.20 -1.41 11.73
CA TYR A 58 -5.49 -0.91 11.24
C TYR A 58 -5.31 -0.02 10.01
N TYR A 59 -6.11 -0.24 8.97
CA TYR A 59 -6.06 0.55 7.72
C TYR A 59 -7.17 1.60 7.63
N GLU A 60 -8.18 1.51 8.48
CA GLU A 60 -9.35 2.37 8.53
C GLU A 60 -9.76 2.48 10.01
N GLY A 61 -10.01 3.70 10.50
CA GLY A 61 -10.45 3.93 11.87
C GLY A 61 -11.85 3.38 12.15
N PRO A 62 -12.34 3.46 13.41
CA PRO A 62 -13.64 2.93 13.80
C PRO A 62 -14.82 3.57 13.05
N ASP A 63 -14.72 4.86 12.71
CA ASP A 63 -15.72 5.65 12.00
C ASP A 63 -15.34 5.87 10.52
N ARG A 64 -14.40 5.05 10.01
CA ARG A 64 -13.87 5.06 8.64
C ARG A 64 -12.89 6.18 8.33
N GLU A 65 -12.18 6.64 9.34
CA GLU A 65 -11.17 7.68 9.24
C GLU A 65 -9.91 7.18 8.50
N LEU A 66 -9.35 8.04 7.66
CA LEU A 66 -8.12 7.83 6.88
C LEU A 66 -7.14 9.02 6.99
N ASP A 67 -7.44 9.99 7.86
CA ASP A 67 -6.74 11.27 8.04
C ASP A 67 -5.57 11.21 9.03
N TRP A 68 -5.33 10.05 9.63
CA TRP A 68 -4.27 9.79 10.61
C TRP A 68 -2.90 9.48 9.99
N GLY A 69 -2.86 9.19 8.68
CA GLY A 69 -1.62 8.90 7.97
C GLY A 69 -0.77 10.15 7.75
N VAL A 70 0.54 10.04 7.95
CA VAL A 70 1.50 11.10 7.63
C VAL A 70 2.13 10.77 6.29
N ASN A 71 2.07 11.68 5.31
CA ASN A 71 2.73 11.52 4.01
C ASN A 71 3.57 12.77 3.74
N ASP A 72 4.89 12.60 3.64
CA ASP A 72 5.84 13.69 3.40
C ASP A 72 6.33 13.71 1.95
N GLU A 73 7.06 14.77 1.58
CA GLU A 73 7.63 14.95 0.24
C GLU A 73 8.56 13.77 -0.15
N GLU A 74 9.26 13.18 0.82
CA GLU A 74 10.11 12.01 0.59
C GLU A 74 9.29 10.79 0.16
N PHE A 75 8.17 10.53 0.85
CA PHE A 75 7.22 9.51 0.45
C PHE A 75 6.63 9.79 -0.94
N PHE A 76 6.21 11.02 -1.24
CA PHE A 76 5.65 11.35 -2.56
C PHE A 76 6.67 11.16 -3.68
N THR A 77 7.92 11.58 -3.47
CA THR A 77 9.02 11.38 -4.43
C THR A 77 9.29 9.89 -4.66
N TRP A 78 9.23 9.09 -3.60
CA TRP A 78 9.33 7.64 -3.72
C TRP A 78 8.15 7.04 -4.49
N ASN A 79 6.91 7.41 -4.12
CA ASN A 79 5.68 6.87 -4.71
C ASN A 79 5.57 7.21 -6.21
N LEU A 80 5.94 8.43 -6.61
CA LEU A 80 5.94 8.85 -8.00
C LEU A 80 6.88 8.00 -8.88
N ARG A 81 8.02 7.55 -8.33
CA ARG A 81 8.90 6.62 -9.06
C ARG A 81 8.23 5.27 -9.29
N GLN A 82 7.44 4.80 -8.32
CA GLN A 82 6.69 3.55 -8.47
C GLN A 82 5.61 3.67 -9.54
N CYS A 83 4.89 4.80 -9.61
CA CYS A 83 3.87 5.05 -10.63
C CYS A 83 4.40 4.86 -12.06
N ARG A 84 5.69 5.13 -12.31
CA ARG A 84 6.30 4.99 -13.65
C ARG A 84 6.48 3.54 -14.09
N GLU A 85 6.44 2.58 -13.15
CA GLU A 85 6.59 1.15 -13.43
C GLU A 85 5.23 0.44 -13.56
N ILE A 86 4.12 1.13 -13.23
CA ILE A 86 2.78 0.54 -13.20
C ILE A 86 2.12 0.60 -14.58
N GLY A 87 1.75 -0.57 -15.10
CA GLY A 87 0.97 -0.72 -16.33
C GLY A 87 -0.55 -0.70 -16.10
N ALA A 88 -1.03 -1.15 -14.93
CA ALA A 88 -2.45 -1.13 -14.59
C ALA A 88 -2.71 -1.04 -13.08
N LEU A 89 -3.89 -0.53 -12.72
CA LEU A 89 -4.42 -0.55 -11.35
C LEU A 89 -5.54 -1.58 -11.23
N VAL A 90 -5.54 -2.35 -10.15
CA VAL A 90 -6.69 -3.17 -9.74
C VAL A 90 -7.21 -2.64 -8.41
N LEU A 91 -8.48 -2.27 -8.40
CA LEU A 91 -9.12 -1.58 -7.28
C LEU A 91 -10.36 -2.34 -6.82
N GLY A 92 -10.58 -2.41 -5.51
CA GLY A 92 -11.91 -2.71 -4.98
C GLY A 92 -12.84 -1.52 -5.17
N ARG A 93 -14.16 -1.77 -5.25
CA ARG A 93 -15.18 -0.72 -5.45
C ARG A 93 -15.00 0.53 -4.57
N ARG A 94 -14.80 0.36 -3.26
CA ARG A 94 -14.67 1.50 -2.32
C ARG A 94 -13.46 2.37 -2.62
N THR A 95 -12.33 1.73 -2.92
CA THR A 95 -11.09 2.45 -3.25
C THR A 95 -11.23 3.18 -4.58
N TYR A 96 -11.89 2.54 -5.57
CA TYR A 96 -12.25 3.19 -6.83
C TYR A 96 -13.10 4.46 -6.59
N GLU A 97 -14.18 4.37 -5.83
CA GLU A 97 -15.07 5.51 -5.54
C GLU A 97 -14.31 6.68 -4.89
N HIS A 98 -13.44 6.39 -3.92
CA HIS A 98 -12.60 7.42 -3.29
C HIS A 98 -11.58 8.03 -4.23
N PHE A 99 -10.93 7.20 -5.05
CA PHE A 99 -9.92 7.66 -5.99
C PHE A 99 -10.53 8.50 -7.10
N GLU A 100 -11.65 8.08 -7.66
CA GLU A 100 -12.38 8.85 -8.65
C GLU A 100 -12.79 10.22 -8.09
N ALA A 101 -13.35 10.26 -6.88
CA ALA A 101 -13.79 11.50 -6.25
C ALA A 101 -12.66 12.52 -5.99
N PHE A 102 -11.42 12.06 -5.86
CA PHE A 102 -10.27 12.93 -5.60
C PHE A 102 -9.46 13.24 -6.86
N TRP A 103 -9.00 12.23 -7.60
CA TRP A 103 -8.05 12.38 -8.69
C TRP A 103 -8.62 13.05 -9.94
N THR A 104 -9.96 13.12 -10.05
CA THR A 104 -10.63 13.85 -11.14
C THR A 104 -10.81 15.35 -10.86
N THR A 105 -10.42 15.82 -9.68
CA THR A 105 -10.59 17.23 -9.27
C THR A 105 -9.46 18.14 -9.76
N SER A 106 -9.75 19.42 -9.96
CA SER A 106 -8.71 20.43 -10.24
C SER A 106 -7.69 20.54 -9.12
N SER A 107 -8.12 20.38 -7.86
CA SER A 107 -7.25 20.41 -6.69
C SER A 107 -6.15 19.35 -6.75
N ALA A 108 -6.47 18.13 -7.20
CA ALA A 108 -5.48 17.08 -7.36
C ALA A 108 -4.46 17.44 -8.47
N ASN A 109 -4.93 18.01 -9.58
CA ASN A 109 -4.06 18.46 -10.68
C ASN A 109 -3.13 19.62 -10.27
N GLU A 110 -3.59 20.53 -9.40
CA GLU A 110 -2.79 21.67 -8.93
C GLU A 110 -1.75 21.25 -7.88
N GLN A 111 -2.13 20.40 -6.93
CA GLN A 111 -1.25 20.00 -5.84
C GLN A 111 -0.27 18.89 -6.24
N MET A 112 -0.69 17.98 -7.13
CA MET A 112 0.08 16.79 -7.51
C MET A 112 -0.07 16.49 -9.02
N PRO A 113 0.40 17.38 -9.90
CA PRO A 113 0.15 17.29 -11.34
C PRO A 113 0.62 15.96 -11.96
N GLU A 114 1.83 15.49 -11.62
CA GLU A 114 2.36 14.24 -12.18
C GLU A 114 1.59 13.00 -11.70
N VAL A 115 1.20 12.96 -10.43
CA VAL A 115 0.43 11.83 -9.87
C VAL A 115 -1.00 11.84 -10.42
N ALA A 116 -1.64 13.01 -10.47
CA ALA A 116 -2.96 13.15 -11.05
C ALA A 116 -2.96 12.78 -12.53
N GLN A 117 -1.95 13.17 -13.30
CA GLN A 117 -1.79 12.75 -14.69
C GLN A 117 -1.72 11.22 -14.80
N PHE A 118 -0.84 10.57 -14.02
CA PHE A 118 -0.72 9.12 -13.98
C PHE A 118 -2.04 8.43 -13.63
N MET A 119 -2.67 8.83 -12.52
CA MET A 119 -3.92 8.23 -12.05
C MET A 119 -5.04 8.40 -13.10
N ASN A 120 -5.08 9.51 -13.82
CA ASN A 120 -6.07 9.75 -14.87
C ASN A 120 -5.76 9.05 -16.21
N SER A 121 -4.52 8.59 -16.44
CA SER A 121 -4.11 7.92 -17.68
C SER A 121 -4.04 6.40 -17.59
N VAL A 122 -3.65 5.86 -16.43
CA VAL A 122 -3.40 4.42 -16.26
C VAL A 122 -4.69 3.60 -16.40
N PRO A 123 -4.67 2.45 -17.09
CA PRO A 123 -5.77 1.48 -17.10
C PRO A 123 -6.16 1.05 -15.69
N LYS A 124 -7.46 0.86 -15.45
CA LYS A 124 -8.00 0.50 -14.12
C LYS A 124 -9.03 -0.61 -14.26
N VAL A 125 -8.90 -1.61 -13.41
CA VAL A 125 -9.86 -2.70 -13.28
C VAL A 125 -10.50 -2.62 -11.90
N VAL A 126 -11.82 -2.50 -11.85
CA VAL A 126 -12.58 -2.44 -10.60
C VAL A 126 -13.23 -3.79 -10.34
N VAL A 127 -12.80 -4.44 -9.27
CA VAL A 127 -13.40 -5.69 -8.79
C VAL A 127 -14.63 -5.36 -7.96
N THR A 128 -15.80 -5.77 -8.44
CA THR A 128 -17.08 -5.47 -7.79
C THR A 128 -18.13 -6.54 -8.08
N ARG A 129 -18.88 -6.95 -7.05
CA ARG A 129 -20.07 -7.81 -7.22
C ARG A 129 -21.31 -7.01 -7.66
N ASN A 130 -21.23 -5.69 -7.70
CA ASN A 130 -22.32 -4.83 -8.17
C ASN A 130 -22.29 -4.71 -9.69
N ALA A 131 -23.13 -5.50 -10.37
CA ALA A 131 -23.27 -5.49 -11.83
C ALA A 131 -23.83 -4.16 -12.38
N ASP A 132 -24.44 -3.34 -11.52
CA ASP A 132 -25.01 -2.04 -11.91
C ASP A 132 -24.01 -0.88 -11.78
N LEU A 133 -22.79 -1.13 -11.29
CA LEU A 133 -21.75 -0.11 -11.29
C LEU A 133 -21.44 0.30 -12.73
N ARG A 134 -21.46 1.60 -13.00
CA ARG A 134 -21.04 2.19 -14.27
C ARG A 134 -19.90 3.16 -13.98
N PRO A 135 -18.64 2.76 -14.24
CA PRO A 135 -17.52 3.64 -13.94
C PRO A 135 -17.55 4.87 -14.87
N THR A 136 -17.37 6.05 -14.29
CA THR A 136 -17.26 7.31 -15.04
C THR A 136 -15.83 7.77 -15.23
N TRP A 137 -14.90 7.22 -14.46
CA TRP A 137 -13.49 7.56 -14.54
C TRP A 137 -12.85 6.93 -15.78
N LYS A 138 -12.18 7.75 -16.59
CA LYS A 138 -11.51 7.33 -17.83
C LYS A 138 -10.58 6.13 -17.61
N GLY A 139 -10.66 5.18 -18.55
CA GLY A 139 -9.80 3.99 -18.59
C GLY A 139 -10.18 2.93 -17.56
N THR A 140 -11.42 2.94 -17.07
CA THR A 140 -11.91 2.00 -16.05
C THR A 140 -12.81 0.94 -16.67
N GLU A 141 -12.50 -0.33 -16.39
CA GLU A 141 -13.39 -1.47 -16.60
C GLU A 141 -13.80 -2.12 -15.27
N THR A 142 -14.87 -2.91 -15.29
CA THR A 142 -15.37 -3.64 -14.11
C THR A 142 -15.34 -5.14 -14.35
N ILE A 143 -14.89 -5.89 -13.35
CA ILE A 143 -14.94 -7.36 -13.32
C ILE A 143 -15.70 -7.84 -12.08
N ASP A 144 -16.36 -9.00 -12.18
CA ASP A 144 -17.18 -9.54 -11.07
C ASP A 144 -16.36 -10.26 -9.99
N GLY A 145 -15.10 -10.57 -10.30
CA GLY A 145 -14.15 -11.23 -9.40
C GLY A 145 -14.47 -12.70 -9.11
N LYS A 146 -15.25 -13.38 -9.97
CA LYS A 146 -15.49 -14.83 -9.84
C LYS A 146 -14.27 -15.66 -10.20
N ASP A 147 -13.49 -15.22 -11.19
CA ASP A 147 -12.25 -15.86 -11.62
C ASP A 147 -11.09 -14.85 -11.64
N LEU A 148 -10.69 -14.42 -10.43
CA LEU A 148 -9.61 -13.45 -10.27
C LEU A 148 -8.28 -13.92 -10.89
N ALA A 149 -8.05 -15.23 -10.98
CA ALA A 149 -6.83 -15.75 -11.58
C ALA A 149 -6.82 -15.46 -13.09
N ALA A 150 -7.90 -15.83 -13.80
CA ALA A 150 -8.03 -15.55 -15.22
C ALA A 150 -8.07 -14.04 -15.50
N ASP A 151 -8.74 -13.25 -14.66
CA ASP A 151 -8.82 -11.80 -14.82
C ASP A 151 -7.44 -11.12 -14.72
N ILE A 152 -6.62 -11.52 -13.73
CA ILE A 152 -5.26 -10.97 -13.53
C ILE A 152 -4.29 -11.47 -14.61
N GLU A 153 -4.41 -12.73 -15.04
CA GLU A 153 -3.61 -13.28 -16.14
C GLU A 153 -3.90 -12.55 -17.46
N ARG A 154 -5.18 -12.32 -17.77
CA ARG A 154 -5.59 -11.52 -18.92
C ARG A 154 -5.00 -10.12 -18.85
N LEU A 155 -5.19 -9.42 -17.73
CA LEU A 155 -4.68 -8.06 -17.55
C LEU A 155 -3.15 -8.00 -17.72
N SER A 156 -2.44 -8.97 -17.17
CA SER A 156 -0.98 -9.10 -17.30
C SER A 156 -0.50 -9.28 -18.74
N SER A 157 -1.33 -9.86 -19.60
CA SER A 157 -1.02 -10.03 -21.03
C SER A 157 -1.29 -8.78 -21.87
N GLU A 158 -2.11 -7.86 -21.35
CA GLU A 158 -2.55 -6.66 -22.07
C GLU A 158 -1.71 -5.42 -21.76
N VAL A 159 -0.94 -5.41 -20.67
CA VAL A 159 -0.20 -4.23 -20.21
C VAL A 159 1.31 -4.43 -20.19
N GLU A 160 2.03 -3.34 -20.43
CA GLU A 160 3.46 -3.24 -20.17
C GLU A 160 3.65 -2.57 -18.80
N GLY A 161 4.30 -3.26 -17.87
CA GLY A 161 4.54 -2.78 -16.51
C GLY A 161 3.77 -3.53 -15.43
N ASP A 162 4.10 -3.27 -14.18
CA ASP A 162 3.56 -3.96 -13.01
C ASP A 162 2.07 -3.67 -12.80
N ILE A 163 1.35 -4.63 -12.21
CA ILE A 163 -0.05 -4.46 -11.81
C ILE A 163 -0.08 -4.10 -10.34
N ALA A 164 -0.66 -2.95 -10.03
CA ALA A 164 -0.74 -2.45 -8.66
C ALA A 164 -2.14 -2.63 -8.07
N ILE A 165 -2.21 -3.34 -6.95
CA ILE A 165 -3.41 -3.46 -6.13
C ILE A 165 -3.36 -2.40 -5.04
N PHE A 166 -4.05 -1.28 -5.26
CA PHE A 166 -4.03 -0.13 -4.33
C PHE A 166 -5.16 -0.19 -3.31
N GLY A 167 -4.80 0.00 -2.03
CA GLY A 167 -5.71 0.42 -0.95
C GLY A 167 -6.91 -0.48 -0.69
N SER A 168 -6.89 -1.72 -1.19
CA SER A 168 -8.03 -2.62 -1.16
C SER A 168 -7.72 -3.81 -0.26
N SER A 169 -7.79 -3.62 1.07
CA SER A 169 -7.51 -4.65 2.08
C SER A 169 -8.24 -5.99 1.79
N GLU A 170 -9.54 -5.93 1.49
CA GLU A 170 -10.35 -7.12 1.20
C GLU A 170 -9.95 -7.80 -0.13
N LEU A 171 -9.65 -7.01 -1.16
CA LEU A 171 -9.20 -7.53 -2.46
C LEU A 171 -7.80 -8.13 -2.37
N ALA A 172 -6.85 -7.42 -1.75
CA ALA A 172 -5.51 -7.91 -1.50
C ALA A 172 -5.53 -9.20 -0.68
N THR A 173 -6.40 -9.30 0.34
CA THR A 173 -6.58 -10.55 1.10
C THR A 173 -7.12 -11.68 0.21
N SER A 174 -8.05 -11.39 -0.70
CA SER A 174 -8.60 -12.38 -1.63
C SER A 174 -7.55 -12.89 -2.63
N LEU A 175 -6.76 -11.97 -3.19
CA LEU A 175 -5.66 -12.30 -4.11
C LEU A 175 -4.52 -13.04 -3.41
N LEU A 176 -4.18 -12.67 -2.16
CA LEU A 176 -3.20 -13.38 -1.34
C LEU A 176 -3.62 -14.83 -1.10
N ARG A 177 -4.90 -15.06 -0.78
CA ARG A 177 -5.44 -16.42 -0.61
C ARG A 177 -5.42 -17.24 -1.89
N ALA A 178 -5.54 -16.59 -3.04
CA ALA A 178 -5.44 -17.22 -4.34
C ALA A 178 -4.00 -17.40 -4.83
N GLY A 179 -3.00 -16.89 -4.10
CA GLY A 179 -1.59 -16.95 -4.50
C GLY A 179 -1.26 -16.05 -5.70
N LEU A 180 -2.05 -14.99 -5.92
CA LEU A 180 -1.96 -14.08 -7.08
C LEU A 180 -1.20 -12.78 -6.78
N ILE A 181 -0.44 -12.73 -5.68
CA ILE A 181 0.37 -11.56 -5.32
C ILE A 181 1.83 -11.99 -5.25
N ASP A 182 2.65 -11.35 -6.09
CA ASP A 182 4.10 -11.53 -6.12
C ASP A 182 4.77 -10.74 -4.99
N GLU A 183 4.26 -9.55 -4.67
CA GLU A 183 4.88 -8.64 -3.71
C GLU A 183 3.85 -7.88 -2.86
N ILE A 184 4.07 -7.81 -1.55
CA ILE A 184 3.29 -7.00 -0.62
C ILE A 184 4.15 -5.84 -0.16
N ARG A 185 3.67 -4.62 -0.33
CA ARG A 185 4.25 -3.38 0.16
C ARG A 185 3.33 -2.80 1.23
N ILE A 186 3.80 -2.73 2.46
CA ILE A 186 3.04 -2.20 3.61
C ILE A 186 3.72 -0.94 4.11
N LEU A 187 3.06 0.21 3.93
CA LEU A 187 3.45 1.47 4.54
C LEU A 187 2.85 1.56 5.95
N ILE A 188 3.70 1.42 6.96
CA ILE A 188 3.31 1.55 8.37
C ILE A 188 3.48 3.01 8.77
N HIS A 189 2.39 3.65 9.16
CA HIS A 189 2.39 4.99 9.73
C HIS A 189 2.69 4.95 11.24
N PRO A 190 3.42 5.94 11.79
CA PRO A 190 3.85 5.98 13.19
C PRO A 190 2.71 6.42 14.14
N VAL A 191 1.58 5.71 14.10
CA VAL A 191 0.39 5.99 14.91
C VAL A 191 -0.23 4.69 15.44
N LEU A 192 -0.83 4.74 16.62
CA LEU A 192 -1.65 3.66 17.19
C LEU A 192 -3.12 4.12 17.18
N LEU A 193 -4.00 3.35 16.54
CA LEU A 193 -5.44 3.69 16.51
C LEU A 193 -6.22 3.02 17.66
N GLY A 194 -5.72 1.92 18.20
CA GLY A 194 -6.34 1.12 19.25
C GLY A 194 -7.56 0.31 18.81
N ARG A 195 -8.25 0.74 17.75
CA ARG A 195 -9.36 0.03 17.09
C ARG A 195 -9.53 0.50 15.66
N GLY A 196 -10.23 -0.29 14.87
CA GLY A 196 -10.51 -0.01 13.46
C GLY A 196 -10.66 -1.31 12.68
N ARG A 197 -10.47 -1.23 11.36
CA ARG A 197 -10.47 -2.40 10.49
C ARG A 197 -9.05 -2.87 10.24
N SER A 198 -8.80 -4.15 10.55
CA SER A 198 -7.48 -4.75 10.40
C SER A 198 -7.09 -4.91 8.93
N LEU A 199 -5.84 -4.59 8.59
CA LEU A 199 -5.34 -4.50 7.22
C LEU A 199 -5.49 -5.77 6.39
N LEU A 200 -5.31 -6.94 6.98
CA LEU A 200 -5.37 -8.23 6.28
C LEU A 200 -6.38 -9.17 6.97
N HIS A 201 -7.50 -8.60 7.42
CA HIS A 201 -8.59 -9.39 7.97
C HIS A 201 -9.09 -10.41 6.92
N GLY A 202 -9.21 -11.68 7.31
CA GLY A 202 -9.72 -12.74 6.44
C GLY A 202 -8.65 -13.64 5.81
N VAL A 203 -7.37 -13.41 6.11
CA VAL A 203 -6.32 -14.41 5.87
C VAL A 203 -6.62 -15.65 6.73
N ALA A 204 -7.03 -16.73 6.08
CA ALA A 204 -7.62 -17.90 6.74
C ALA A 204 -6.59 -18.93 7.26
N HIS A 205 -5.36 -18.89 6.75
CA HIS A 205 -4.26 -19.77 7.13
C HIS A 205 -2.95 -18.99 7.14
N ARG A 206 -1.90 -19.57 7.71
CA ARG A 206 -0.57 -18.91 7.76
C ARG A 206 0.02 -18.86 6.36
N ILE A 207 0.37 -17.66 5.91
CA ILE A 207 1.13 -17.42 4.68
C ILE A 207 2.54 -17.03 5.11
N ARG A 208 3.55 -17.81 4.68
CA ARG A 208 4.94 -17.45 4.94
C ARG A 208 5.35 -16.32 4.01
N LEU A 209 6.09 -15.36 4.56
CA LEU A 209 6.60 -14.21 3.84
C LEU A 209 8.12 -14.25 3.85
N GLU A 210 8.73 -14.01 2.69
CA GLU A 210 10.15 -13.69 2.59
C GLU A 210 10.32 -12.17 2.66
N ALA A 211 11.21 -11.70 3.52
CA ALA A 211 11.49 -10.28 3.67
C ALA A 211 12.24 -9.73 2.45
N GLY A 212 11.70 -8.65 1.88
CA GLY A 212 12.37 -7.81 0.90
C GLY A 212 12.99 -6.57 1.55
N PRO A 213 13.23 -5.51 0.76
CA PRO A 213 13.76 -4.25 1.27
C PRO A 213 12.82 -3.58 2.29
N ALA A 214 13.40 -2.79 3.18
CA ALA A 214 12.66 -1.89 4.06
C ALA A 214 13.17 -0.46 3.87
N THR A 215 12.26 0.51 3.86
CA THR A 215 12.58 1.94 3.76
C THR A 215 11.98 2.67 4.96
N VAL A 216 12.78 3.48 5.64
CA VAL A 216 12.33 4.39 6.69
C VAL A 216 12.36 5.81 6.15
N PHE A 217 11.22 6.49 6.21
CA PHE A 217 11.07 7.88 5.77
C PHE A 217 11.29 8.85 6.92
N ARG A 218 11.60 10.11 6.61
CA ARG A 218 11.78 11.19 7.59
C ARG A 218 10.53 11.46 8.42
N SER A 219 9.34 11.27 7.84
CA SER A 219 8.05 11.27 8.53
C SER A 219 7.91 10.21 9.64
N GLY A 220 8.81 9.23 9.70
CA GLY A 220 8.69 8.07 10.60
C GLY A 220 7.89 6.92 10.00
N ASN A 221 7.38 7.06 8.77
CA ASN A 221 6.79 5.93 8.06
C ASN A 221 7.83 4.84 7.81
N VAL A 222 7.39 3.59 7.86
CA VAL A 222 8.20 2.42 7.51
C VAL A 222 7.51 1.66 6.40
N LEU A 223 8.12 1.63 5.22
CA LEU A 223 7.69 0.77 4.13
C LEU A 223 8.41 -0.57 4.23
N LEU A 224 7.63 -1.64 4.37
CA LEU A 224 8.11 -3.01 4.34
C LEU A 224 7.68 -3.68 3.04
N THR A 225 8.61 -4.37 2.38
CA THR A 225 8.33 -5.21 1.21
C THR A 225 8.46 -6.68 1.59
N TYR A 226 7.52 -7.51 1.15
CA TYR A 226 7.50 -8.94 1.38
C TYR A 226 7.10 -9.70 0.12
N ARG A 227 7.65 -10.91 -0.07
CA ARG A 227 7.20 -11.86 -1.08
C ARG A 227 6.43 -13.00 -0.41
N PRO A 228 5.17 -13.27 -0.80
CA PRO A 228 4.46 -14.46 -0.34
C PRO A 228 5.13 -15.74 -0.86
N LEU A 229 5.30 -16.74 0.02
CA LEU A 229 5.87 -18.05 -0.33
C LEU A 229 4.80 -19.11 -0.62
N GLY A 230 3.52 -18.71 -0.66
CA GLY A 230 2.37 -19.62 -0.74
C GLY A 230 1.89 -20.12 0.62
N ALA A 231 0.77 -20.84 0.60
CA ALA A 231 0.19 -21.48 1.77
C ALA A 231 0.97 -22.74 2.14
N GLU A 232 1.35 -22.92 3.41
CA GLU A 232 1.86 -24.22 3.84
C GLU A 232 0.73 -25.26 3.88
N PRO A 233 0.93 -26.46 3.33
CA PRO A 233 0.04 -27.58 3.58
C PRO A 233 0.29 -28.12 5.00
N GLY A 234 -0.43 -27.60 6.00
CA GLY A 234 -0.61 -28.28 7.28
C GLY A 234 -0.61 -27.39 8.53
N PRO A 235 -1.18 -27.88 9.65
CA PRO A 235 -1.14 -27.17 10.92
C PRO A 235 0.31 -27.13 11.45
N TRP A 236 0.79 -25.92 11.71
CA TRP A 236 2.06 -25.69 12.39
C TRP A 236 2.09 -26.41 13.73
N LYS A 237 3.08 -27.29 13.90
CA LYS A 237 3.50 -27.77 15.23
C LYS A 237 4.58 -26.82 15.72
N PRO A 238 4.44 -26.19 16.90
CA PRO A 238 5.58 -25.56 17.54
C PRO A 238 6.65 -26.63 17.73
N GLU A 239 7.85 -26.42 17.19
CA GLU A 239 9.01 -27.14 17.69
C GLU A 239 9.09 -26.84 19.18
N ALA A 240 8.99 -27.90 19.99
CA ALA A 240 9.16 -27.81 21.42
C ALA A 240 10.50 -27.12 21.67
N ALA A 241 10.44 -25.94 22.31
CA ALA A 241 11.62 -25.25 22.79
C ALA A 241 12.49 -26.29 23.52
N ALA A 242 13.68 -26.51 22.97
CA ALA A 242 14.68 -27.38 23.58
C ALA A 242 14.89 -26.89 25.01
N ARG A 243 14.43 -27.69 25.97
CA ARG A 243 14.80 -27.56 27.36
C ARG A 243 16.31 -27.78 27.43
N GLN A 244 17.05 -26.73 27.79
CA GLN A 244 18.30 -26.81 28.54
C GLN A 244 18.26 -25.74 29.61
#